data_AF-A0A4Q3SDX4-F1
#
_entry.id   AF-A0A4Q3SDX4-F1
#
_cell.length_a   1.000
_cell.length_b   1.000
_cell.length_c   1.000
_cell.angle_alpha   90.00
_cell.angle_beta   90.00
_cell.angle_gamma   90.00
#
_symmetry.space_group_name_H-M   'P 1'
#
loop_
_entity.id
_entity.type
_entity.pdbx_description
1 polymer ?
#
loop_
_entity_poly.entity_id
_entity_poly.type
_entity_poly.pdbx_seq_one_letter_code
_entity_poly.pdbx_strand_id
1 'polypeptide(L)'
;MALPKEPRQKMINMMYLVLTALLALNVSAEILNAFKTVNRSLDSANGVLSANNNNIYASFAKKANEPESRQKAAIWQPKAKQVQALCATMYTRLTDLRTKVKAYGGYVAGKKDSLGYEANIDAATRLMDKEGEGPKLEKELAKLKKDLLSID
;
A
#
# COMPACT_ATOMS: atom_id res chain seq x y z
N MET A 1 21.89 54.81 12.71
CA MET A 1 21.23 53.90 13.67
C MET A 1 19.95 53.41 13.00
N ALA A 2 19.83 52.10 12.77
CA ALA A 2 18.64 51.54 12.15
C ALA A 2 17.44 51.76 13.08
N LEU A 3 16.43 52.48 12.60
CA LEU A 3 15.15 52.65 13.31
C LEU A 3 14.64 51.27 13.75
N PRO A 4 14.22 51.09 15.02
CA PRO A 4 13.70 49.81 15.49
C PRO A 4 12.56 49.39 14.58
N LYS A 5 12.64 48.19 13.98
CA LYS A 5 11.48 47.62 13.26
C LYS A 5 10.32 47.59 14.25
N GLU A 6 9.29 48.38 13.97
CA GLU A 6 8.03 48.44 14.69
C GLU A 6 7.58 47.03 15.09
N PRO A 7 7.20 46.77 16.36
CA PRO A 7 6.76 45.46 16.83
C PRO A 7 5.72 44.79 15.91
N ARG A 8 4.88 45.59 15.26
CA ARG A 8 3.93 45.15 14.23
C ARG A 8 4.62 44.50 13.02
N GLN A 9 5.70 45.06 12.51
CA GLN A 9 6.46 44.48 11.38
C GLN A 9 7.12 43.16 11.79
N LYS A 10 7.56 43.02 13.04
CA LYS A 10 8.08 41.74 13.55
C LYS A 10 6.98 40.67 13.60
N MET A 11 5.77 41.04 14.04
CA MET A 11 4.62 40.13 14.01
C MET A 11 4.23 39.72 12.58
N ILE A 12 4.20 40.67 11.63
CA ILE A 12 3.92 40.38 10.22
C ILE A 12 4.98 39.44 9.63
N ASN A 13 6.26 39.68 9.91
CA ASN A 13 7.34 38.83 9.42
C ASN A 13 7.27 37.41 10.01
N MET A 14 6.93 37.27 11.30
CA MET A 14 6.70 35.94 11.88
C MET A 14 5.47 35.26 11.27
N MET A 15 4.39 35.99 11.01
CA MET A 15 3.21 35.44 10.35
C MET A 15 3.53 34.93 8.94
N TYR A 16 4.32 35.67 8.16
CA TYR A 16 4.78 35.24 6.84
C TYR A 16 5.65 33.98 6.91
N LEU A 17 6.60 33.93 7.86
CA LEU A 17 7.44 32.74 8.05
C LEU A 17 6.61 31.52 8.43
N VAL A 18 5.63 31.67 9.33
CA VAL A 18 4.72 30.59 9.71
C VAL A 18 3.86 30.16 8.51
N LEU A 19 3.30 31.09 7.74
CA LEU A 19 2.49 30.78 6.57
C LEU A 19 3.30 30.08 5.46
N THR A 20 4.52 30.55 5.18
CA THR A 20 5.42 29.92 4.21
C THR A 20 5.83 28.52 4.66
N ALA A 21 6.11 28.33 5.96
CA ALA A 21 6.38 27.01 6.51
C ALA A 21 5.17 26.07 6.41
N LEU A 22 3.95 26.55 6.68
CA LEU A 22 2.73 25.77 6.54
C LEU A 22 2.47 25.38 5.08
N LEU A 23 2.66 26.29 4.12
CA LEU A 23 2.54 25.97 2.69
C LEU A 23 3.61 24.97 2.24
N ALA A 24 4.83 25.05 2.77
CA ALA A 24 5.92 24.13 2.44
C ALA A 24 5.75 22.73 3.05
N LEU A 25 5.08 22.61 4.21
CA LEU A 25 4.74 21.31 4.82
C LEU A 25 3.67 20.55 4.05
N ASN A 26 2.92 21.22 3.18
CA ASN A 26 1.95 20.55 2.32
C ASN A 26 2.64 19.88 1.13
N VAL A 27 2.25 18.65 0.82
CA VAL A 27 2.74 17.94 -0.37
C VAL A 27 2.20 18.62 -1.63
N SER A 28 3.07 18.88 -2.61
CA SER A 28 2.65 19.54 -3.84
C SER A 28 1.69 18.68 -4.67
N ALA A 29 0.75 19.32 -5.37
CA ALA A 29 -0.23 18.63 -6.21
C ALA A 29 0.42 17.81 -7.33
N GLU A 30 1.55 18.27 -7.86
CA GLU A 30 2.33 17.58 -8.89
C GLU A 30 2.92 16.27 -8.37
N ILE A 31 3.50 16.29 -7.16
CA ILE A 31 4.03 15.08 -6.50
C ILE A 31 2.89 14.08 -6.23
N LEU A 32 1.73 14.55 -5.75
CA LEU A 32 0.57 13.68 -5.53
C LEU A 32 0.05 13.06 -6.85
N ASN A 33 0.06 13.82 -7.94
CA ASN A 33 -0.32 13.30 -9.26
C ASN A 33 0.67 12.26 -9.78
N ALA A 34 1.98 12.45 -9.55
CA ALA A 34 3.00 11.46 -9.87
C ALA A 34 2.76 10.15 -9.08
N PHE A 35 2.53 10.23 -7.77
CA PHE A 35 2.20 9.05 -6.96
C PHE A 35 0.92 8.35 -7.40
N LYS A 36 -0.13 9.11 -7.77
CA LYS A 36 -1.36 8.54 -8.34
C LYS A 36 -1.09 7.78 -9.64
N THR A 37 -0.20 8.30 -10.48
CA THR A 37 0.18 7.66 -11.75
C THR A 37 0.93 6.36 -11.50
N VAL A 38 1.89 6.36 -10.57
CA VAL A 38 2.59 5.14 -10.14
C VAL A 38 1.63 4.12 -9.54
N ASN A 39 0.69 4.53 -8.68
CA ASN A 39 -0.29 3.61 -8.13
C ASN A 39 -1.17 2.97 -9.22
N ARG A 40 -1.62 3.75 -10.23
CA ARG A 40 -2.40 3.22 -11.36
C ARG A 40 -1.60 2.21 -12.18
N SER A 41 -0.31 2.45 -12.42
CA SER A 41 0.52 1.50 -13.17
C SER A 41 0.72 0.21 -12.38
N LEU A 42 0.94 0.29 -11.07
CA LEU A 42 1.01 -0.88 -10.19
C LEU A 42 -0.30 -1.66 -10.13
N ASP A 43 -1.45 -0.98 -10.02
CA ASP A 43 -2.76 -1.64 -10.02
C ASP A 43 -3.04 -2.35 -11.36
N SER A 44 -2.65 -1.75 -12.48
CA SER A 44 -2.72 -2.39 -13.81
C SER A 44 -1.84 -3.64 -13.89
N ALA A 45 -0.58 -3.53 -13.46
CA ALA A 45 0.36 -4.66 -13.42
C ALA A 45 -0.16 -5.80 -12.54
N ASN A 46 -0.73 -5.48 -11.37
CA ASN A 46 -1.35 -6.46 -10.48
C ASN A 46 -2.54 -7.17 -11.16
N GLY A 47 -3.35 -6.45 -11.94
CA GLY A 47 -4.43 -7.03 -12.74
C GLY A 47 -3.92 -8.06 -13.75
N VAL A 48 -2.87 -7.71 -14.51
CA VAL A 48 -2.24 -8.62 -15.48
C VAL A 48 -1.64 -9.85 -14.79
N LEU A 49 -0.91 -9.67 -13.69
CA LEU A 49 -0.32 -10.78 -12.93
C LEU A 49 -1.39 -11.70 -12.34
N SER A 50 -2.49 -11.15 -11.83
CA SER A 50 -3.63 -11.92 -11.32
C SER A 50 -4.27 -12.78 -12.41
N ALA A 51 -4.51 -12.20 -13.59
CA ALA A 51 -5.04 -12.94 -14.74
C ALA A 51 -4.10 -14.08 -15.18
N ASN A 52 -2.80 -13.81 -15.27
CA ASN A 52 -1.80 -14.82 -15.61
C ASN A 52 -1.74 -15.95 -14.58
N ASN A 53 -1.75 -15.62 -13.28
CA ASN A 53 -1.77 -16.60 -12.21
C ASN A 53 -3.02 -17.49 -12.30
N ASN A 54 -4.20 -16.90 -12.53
CA ASN A 54 -5.44 -17.65 -12.70
C ASN A 54 -5.38 -18.61 -13.89
N ASN A 55 -4.80 -18.18 -15.02
CA ASN A 55 -4.57 -19.05 -16.17
C ASN A 55 -3.63 -20.22 -15.84
N ILE A 56 -2.56 -19.98 -15.08
CA ILE A 56 -1.63 -21.01 -14.62
C ILE A 56 -2.36 -22.03 -13.72
N TYR A 57 -3.13 -21.58 -12.73
CA TYR A 57 -3.92 -22.47 -11.86
C TYR A 57 -4.97 -23.26 -12.64
N ALA A 58 -5.62 -22.65 -13.63
CA ALA A 58 -6.54 -23.35 -14.52
C ALA A 58 -5.82 -24.42 -15.37
N SER A 59 -4.58 -24.14 -15.80
CA SER A 59 -3.77 -25.11 -16.54
C SER A 59 -3.38 -26.33 -15.69
N PHE A 60 -3.13 -26.15 -14.39
CA PHE A 60 -2.91 -27.27 -13.46
C PHE A 60 -4.14 -28.18 -13.37
N ALA A 61 -5.35 -27.60 -13.30
CA ALA A 61 -6.58 -28.38 -13.29
C ALA A 61 -6.78 -29.18 -14.60
N LYS A 62 -6.42 -28.61 -15.76
CA LYS A 62 -6.45 -29.34 -17.05
C LYS A 62 -5.45 -30.49 -17.08
N LYS A 63 -4.20 -30.22 -16.71
CA LYS A 63 -3.11 -31.22 -16.66
C LYS A 63 -3.37 -32.34 -15.65
N ALA A 64 -4.11 -32.08 -14.58
CA ALA A 64 -4.54 -33.15 -13.67
C ALA A 64 -5.44 -34.21 -14.35
N ASN A 65 -6.17 -33.82 -15.40
CA ASN A 65 -7.07 -34.73 -16.12
C ASN A 65 -6.36 -35.52 -17.23
N GLU A 66 -5.20 -35.06 -17.72
CA GLU A 66 -4.43 -35.72 -18.77
C GLU A 66 -3.59 -36.88 -18.22
N PRO A 67 -3.65 -38.09 -18.82
CA PRO A 67 -2.93 -39.26 -18.31
C PRO A 67 -1.41 -39.08 -18.16
N GLU A 68 -0.78 -38.38 -19.11
CA GLU A 68 0.67 -38.18 -19.17
C GLU A 68 1.20 -37.20 -18.11
N SER A 69 0.39 -36.21 -17.72
CA SER A 69 0.79 -35.15 -16.79
C SER A 69 0.17 -35.29 -15.40
N ARG A 70 -0.78 -36.23 -15.21
CA ARG A 70 -1.49 -36.51 -13.95
C ARG A 70 -0.57 -36.78 -12.76
N GLN A 71 0.47 -37.60 -12.91
CA GLN A 71 1.40 -37.92 -11.81
C GLN A 71 2.13 -36.68 -11.31
N LYS A 72 2.59 -35.82 -12.22
CA LYS A 72 3.26 -34.55 -11.87
C LYS A 72 2.25 -33.55 -11.30
N ALA A 73 1.06 -33.47 -11.88
CA ALA A 73 0.00 -32.59 -11.39
C ALA A 73 -0.42 -32.95 -9.94
N ALA A 74 -0.51 -34.25 -9.61
CA ALA A 74 -0.82 -34.71 -8.26
C ALA A 74 0.19 -34.22 -7.20
N ILE A 75 1.46 -34.05 -7.58
CA ILE A 75 2.52 -33.56 -6.68
C ILE A 75 2.49 -32.03 -6.58
N TRP A 76 2.42 -31.33 -7.71
CA TRP A 76 2.62 -29.86 -7.76
C TRP A 76 1.35 -29.06 -7.52
N GLN A 77 0.18 -29.56 -7.88
CA GLN A 77 -1.09 -28.86 -7.68
C GLN A 77 -1.43 -28.57 -6.21
N PRO A 78 -1.28 -29.50 -5.25
CA PRO A 78 -1.55 -29.18 -3.85
C PRO A 78 -0.58 -28.12 -3.30
N LYS A 79 0.71 -28.19 -3.67
CA LYS A 79 1.72 -27.20 -3.30
C LYS A 79 1.38 -25.82 -3.86
N ALA A 80 0.99 -25.76 -5.14
CA ALA A 80 0.57 -24.53 -5.79
C ALA A 80 -0.66 -23.91 -5.10
N LYS A 81 -1.65 -24.73 -4.72
CA LYS A 81 -2.82 -24.27 -3.95
C LYS A 81 -2.45 -23.75 -2.56
N GLN A 82 -1.49 -24.38 -1.89
CA GLN A 82 -0.98 -23.92 -0.61
C GLN A 82 -0.32 -22.54 -0.74
N VAL A 83 0.54 -22.35 -1.74
CA VAL A 83 1.14 -21.05 -2.05
C VAL A 83 0.05 -20.01 -2.33
N GLN A 84 -0.95 -20.36 -3.14
CA GLN A 84 -2.07 -19.46 -3.47
C GLN A 84 -2.79 -18.98 -2.21
N ALA A 85 -3.11 -19.88 -1.28
CA ALA A 85 -3.83 -19.55 -0.05
C ALA A 85 -3.01 -18.65 0.89
N LEU A 86 -1.72 -18.93 1.05
CA LEU A 86 -0.81 -18.12 1.88
C LEU A 86 -0.67 -16.70 1.31
N CYS A 87 -0.41 -16.60 0.00
CA CYS A 87 -0.29 -15.31 -0.68
C CYS A 87 -1.60 -14.53 -0.68
N ALA A 88 -2.76 -15.18 -0.87
CA ALA A 88 -4.07 -14.54 -0.81
C ALA A 88 -4.35 -13.94 0.57
N THR A 89 -4.03 -14.68 1.64
CA THR A 89 -4.18 -14.19 3.02
C THR A 89 -3.35 -12.93 3.25
N MET A 90 -2.08 -12.94 2.84
CA MET A 90 -1.22 -11.76 2.95
C MET A 90 -1.69 -10.60 2.07
N TYR A 91 -2.17 -10.87 0.86
CA TYR A 91 -2.71 -9.84 -0.04
C TYR A 91 -3.92 -9.14 0.57
N THR A 92 -4.86 -9.89 1.16
CA THR A 92 -6.00 -9.32 1.88
C THR A 92 -5.52 -8.47 3.04
N ARG A 93 -4.56 -8.96 3.83
CA ARG A 93 -3.98 -8.21 4.95
C ARG A 93 -3.36 -6.87 4.53
N LEU A 94 -2.61 -6.85 3.44
CA LEU A 94 -2.05 -5.61 2.87
C LEU A 94 -3.13 -4.66 2.35
N THR A 95 -4.21 -5.20 1.78
CA THR A 95 -5.36 -4.42 1.30
C THR A 95 -6.11 -3.76 2.47
N ASP A 96 -6.27 -4.48 3.58
CA ASP A 96 -6.91 -3.96 4.80
C ASP A 96 -6.07 -2.83 5.41
N LEU A 97 -4.75 -3.03 5.51
CA LEU A 97 -3.83 -1.97 5.98
C LEU A 97 -3.88 -0.74 5.07
N ARG A 98 -3.86 -0.94 3.74
CA ARG A 98 -4.03 0.16 2.78
C ARG A 98 -5.33 0.91 3.04
N THR A 99 -6.44 0.21 3.26
CA THR A 99 -7.75 0.82 3.54
C THR A 99 -7.74 1.61 4.84
N LYS A 100 -7.12 1.09 5.90
CA LYS A 100 -6.93 1.80 7.17
C LYS A 100 -6.12 3.08 7.00
N VAL A 101 -5.01 3.05 6.25
CA VAL A 101 -4.22 4.26 5.97
C VAL A 101 -5.06 5.31 5.26
N LYS A 102 -5.85 4.91 4.26
CA LYS A 102 -6.78 5.83 3.57
C LYS A 102 -7.78 6.44 4.54
N ALA A 103 -8.39 5.63 5.40
CA ALA A 103 -9.34 6.08 6.40
C ALA A 103 -8.72 7.07 7.39
N TYR A 104 -7.50 6.81 7.89
CA TYR A 104 -6.79 7.76 8.75
C TYR A 104 -6.42 9.06 8.04
N GLY A 105 -6.19 9.02 6.73
CA GLY A 105 -6.02 10.21 5.91
C GLY A 105 -7.31 11.02 5.73
N GLY A 106 -8.48 10.49 6.13
CA GLY A 106 -9.78 11.14 5.96
C GLY A 106 -10.59 10.65 4.75
N TYR A 107 -10.20 9.54 4.12
CA TYR A 107 -10.95 8.98 3.00
C TYR A 107 -12.29 8.37 3.46
N VAL A 108 -13.39 8.85 2.88
CA VAL A 108 -14.73 8.28 3.02
C VAL A 108 -15.30 7.92 1.65
N ALA A 109 -15.65 6.65 1.44
CA ALA A 109 -16.19 6.20 0.16
C ALA A 109 -17.45 7.00 -0.25
N GLY A 110 -17.50 7.48 -1.49
CA GLY A 110 -18.67 8.17 -2.05
C GLY A 110 -18.87 9.64 -1.65
N LYS A 111 -17.99 10.23 -0.82
CA LYS A 111 -18.08 11.65 -0.44
C LYS A 111 -17.08 12.52 -1.20
N LYS A 112 -17.52 13.71 -1.64
CA LYS A 112 -16.65 14.73 -2.27
C LYS A 112 -15.58 15.28 -1.30
N ASP A 113 -15.87 15.28 -0.01
CA ASP A 113 -14.93 15.73 1.04
C ASP A 113 -13.74 14.78 1.25
N SER A 114 -13.75 13.63 0.60
CA SER A 114 -12.65 12.67 0.60
C SER A 114 -11.52 13.03 -0.35
N LEU A 115 -11.50 14.26 -0.88
CA LEU A 115 -10.41 14.78 -1.71
C LEU A 115 -9.28 15.27 -0.79
N GLY A 116 -8.04 14.87 -1.08
CA GLY A 116 -6.86 15.36 -0.35
C GLY A 116 -6.37 14.50 0.80
N TYR A 117 -7.03 13.36 1.09
CA TYR A 117 -6.52 12.39 2.08
C TYR A 117 -5.11 11.90 1.75
N GLU A 118 -4.72 11.92 0.48
CA GLU A 118 -3.37 11.55 0.02
C GLU A 118 -2.29 12.54 0.45
N ALA A 119 -2.65 13.77 0.81
CA ALA A 119 -1.72 14.77 1.33
C ALA A 119 -1.40 14.56 2.82
N ASN A 120 -2.13 13.68 3.52
CA ASN A 120 -1.91 13.41 4.93
C ASN A 120 -0.66 12.54 5.13
N ILE A 121 0.43 13.17 5.55
CA ILE A 121 1.73 12.52 5.79
C ILE A 121 1.76 11.70 7.10
N ASP A 122 0.82 11.95 8.01
CA ASP A 122 0.80 11.33 9.34
C ASP A 122 0.02 10.01 9.39
N ALA A 123 -0.86 9.75 8.42
CA ALA A 123 -1.74 8.59 8.40
C ALA A 123 -0.97 7.26 8.44
N ALA A 124 0.11 7.17 7.67
CA ALA A 124 0.97 5.98 7.63
C ALA A 124 1.72 5.79 8.96
N THR A 125 2.32 6.86 9.49
CA THR A 125 3.05 6.85 10.77
C THR A 125 2.14 6.47 11.94
N ARG A 126 0.92 7.00 11.97
CA ARG A 126 -0.07 6.64 12.98
C ARG A 126 -0.36 5.15 12.98
N LEU A 127 -0.64 4.56 11.81
CA LEU A 127 -0.98 3.15 11.73
C LEU A 127 0.21 2.24 12.02
N MET A 128 1.34 2.51 11.36
CA MET A 128 2.47 1.59 11.35
C MET A 128 3.30 1.68 12.62
N ASP A 129 3.50 2.89 13.16
CA ASP A 129 4.31 3.12 14.35
C ASP A 129 3.42 3.19 15.61
N LYS A 130 2.51 4.17 15.69
CA LYS A 130 1.74 4.42 16.92
C LYS A 130 0.78 3.27 17.29
N GLU A 131 0.13 2.67 16.29
CA GLU A 131 -0.78 1.52 16.50
C GLU A 131 -0.05 0.16 16.37
N GLY A 132 1.24 0.19 16.07
CA GLY A 132 2.12 -0.98 16.04
C GLY A 132 1.79 -2.00 14.96
N GLU A 133 1.13 -1.60 13.86
CA GLU A 133 0.90 -2.50 12.72
C GLU A 133 2.19 -2.81 11.95
N GLY A 134 3.21 -1.94 12.01
CA GLY A 134 4.50 -2.13 11.34
C GLY A 134 5.23 -3.40 11.82
N PRO A 135 5.54 -3.53 13.13
CA PRO A 135 6.17 -4.73 13.67
C PRO A 135 5.33 -6.00 13.51
N LYS A 136 3.99 -5.88 13.48
CA LYS A 136 3.09 -7.01 13.21
C LYS A 136 3.23 -7.48 11.77
N LEU A 137 3.17 -6.55 10.82
CA LEU A 137 3.31 -6.83 9.40
C LEU A 137 4.68 -7.45 9.09
N GLU A 138 5.75 -6.94 9.71
CA GLU A 138 7.09 -7.52 9.55
C GLU A 138 7.13 -8.99 9.96
N LYS A 139 6.56 -9.32 11.14
CA LYS A 139 6.48 -10.71 11.62
C LYS A 139 5.62 -11.58 10.70
N GLU A 140 4.49 -11.07 10.23
CA GLU A 140 3.61 -11.77 9.29
C GLU A 140 4.33 -12.07 7.96
N LEU A 141 5.11 -11.12 7.44
CA LEU A 141 5.90 -11.29 6.20
C LEU A 141 7.08 -12.26 6.40
N ALA A 142 7.78 -12.18 7.52
CA ALA A 142 8.84 -13.12 7.87
C ALA A 142 8.30 -14.56 7.98
N LYS A 143 7.12 -14.70 8.60
CA LYS A 143 6.41 -15.97 8.66
C LYS A 143 6.02 -16.46 7.27
N LEU A 144 5.41 -15.62 6.43
CA LEU A 144 5.05 -15.97 5.06
C LEU A 144 6.27 -16.48 4.28
N LYS A 145 7.40 -15.78 4.36
CA LYS A 145 8.65 -16.20 3.72
C LYS A 145 9.07 -17.60 4.19
N LYS A 146 9.04 -17.85 5.50
CA LYS A 146 9.38 -19.16 6.07
C LYS A 146 8.41 -20.25 5.60
N ASP A 147 7.11 -19.96 5.63
CA ASP A 147 6.07 -20.91 5.24
C ASP A 147 6.22 -21.27 3.75
N LEU A 148 6.48 -20.30 2.88
CA LEU A 148 6.73 -20.53 1.45
C LEU A 148 7.99 -21.36 1.19
N LEU A 149 9.08 -21.10 1.92
CA LEU A 149 10.33 -21.88 1.79
C LEU A 149 10.21 -23.31 2.32
N SER A 150 9.21 -23.57 3.18
CA SER A 150 8.95 -24.90 3.72
C SER A 150 8.06 -25.79 2.84
N ILE A 151 7.52 -25.24 1.75
CA ILE A 151 6.76 -26.02 0.77
C ILE A 151 7.77 -26.79 -0.08
N ASP A 152 8.08 -28.00 0.35
CA ASP A 152 8.89 -28.98 -0.39
C ASP A 152 8.04 -29.68 -1.44
#